data_AF-A0ABD0YXC1-F1
#
_entry.id   AF-A0ABD0YXC1-F1
#
_cell.length_a   1.000
_cell.length_b   1.000
_cell.length_c   1.000
_cell.angle_alpha   90.00
_cell.angle_beta   90.00
_cell.angle_gamma   90.00
#
_symmetry.space_group_name_H-M   'P 1'
#
loop_
_entity.id
_entity.type
_entity.pdbx_description
1 polymer ?
#
loop_
_entity_poly.entity_id
_entity_poly.type
_entity_poly.pdbx_seq_one_letter_code
_entity_poly.pdbx_strand_id
1 'polypeptide(L)'
;MSIRQHNVAADVRADAVLKCSLEKRNGKEYIKIDKLDLVLHITNYNVHLDNLFNGDKTLGDAVNAALNENKKEIIATVSPTVRSVVSEVLLEIAKKITSHFTYDELFPKN
;
A
#
# COMPACT_ATOMS: atom_id res chain seq x y z
N MET A 1 -8.16 30.88 -13.31
CA MET A 1 -6.78 30.40 -13.09
C MET A 1 -6.90 29.01 -12.47
N SER A 2 -6.77 27.95 -13.26
CA SER A 2 -6.97 26.56 -12.80
C SER A 2 -5.61 25.88 -12.69
N ILE A 3 -5.22 25.56 -11.45
CA ILE A 3 -4.02 24.77 -11.17
C ILE A 3 -4.41 23.32 -11.44
N ARG A 4 -4.06 22.80 -12.61
CA ARG A 4 -4.08 21.35 -12.85
C ARG A 4 -2.91 20.74 -12.09
N GLN A 5 -3.15 20.24 -10.89
CA GLN A 5 -2.30 19.19 -10.34
C GLN A 5 -2.42 17.98 -11.29
N HIS A 6 -1.30 17.52 -11.85
CA HIS A 6 -1.22 16.20 -12.45
C HIS A 6 -1.34 15.19 -11.30
N ASN A 7 -2.58 14.89 -10.90
CA ASN A 7 -2.86 13.71 -10.11
C ASN A 7 -2.47 12.52 -11.00
N VAL A 8 -1.42 11.80 -10.61
CA VAL A 8 -1.15 10.46 -11.13
C VAL A 8 -2.28 9.60 -10.59
N ALA A 9 -3.38 9.51 -11.33
CA ALA A 9 -4.38 8.48 -11.11
C ALA A 9 -3.73 7.14 -11.49
N ALA A 10 -2.94 6.59 -10.56
CA ALA A 10 -2.58 5.20 -10.61
C ALA A 10 -3.84 4.43 -10.19
N ASP A 11 -4.45 3.74 -11.15
CA ASP A 11 -5.52 2.79 -10.85
C ASP A 11 -4.90 1.62 -10.09
N VAL A 12 -4.92 1.75 -8.76
CA VAL A 12 -4.45 0.75 -7.81
C VAL A 12 -5.66 0.16 -7.11
N ARG A 13 -5.89 -1.12 -7.35
CA ARG A 13 -6.83 -1.92 -6.54
C ARG A 13 -6.04 -2.72 -5.52
N ALA A 14 -6.56 -2.83 -4.31
CA ALA A 14 -5.98 -3.65 -3.26
C ALA A 14 -7.03 -4.64 -2.75
N ASP A 15 -6.65 -5.91 -2.63
CA ASP A 15 -7.45 -6.95 -2.00
C ASP A 15 -6.69 -7.41 -0.75
N ALA A 16 -7.31 -7.27 0.43
CA ALA A 16 -6.67 -7.56 1.71
C ALA A 16 -7.44 -8.63 2.47
N VAL A 17 -6.72 -9.61 3.02
CA VAL A 17 -7.26 -10.65 3.89
C VAL A 17 -6.63 -10.51 5.26
N LEU A 18 -7.45 -10.23 6.27
CA LEU A 18 -7.05 -10.21 7.67
C LEU A 18 -7.31 -11.58 8.30
N LYS A 19 -6.31 -12.15 8.97
CA LYS A 19 -6.45 -13.32 9.81
C LYS A 19 -6.40 -12.88 11.27
N CYS A 20 -7.46 -13.21 11.99
CA CYS A 20 -7.67 -12.77 13.34
C CYS A 20 -7.99 -13.95 14.25
N SER A 21 -7.55 -13.86 15.51
CA SER A 21 -7.91 -14.76 16.58
C SER A 21 -8.51 -13.97 17.74
N LEU A 22 -9.26 -14.67 18.60
CA LEU A 22 -9.76 -14.11 19.85
C LEU A 22 -8.76 -14.36 20.96
N GLU A 23 -8.47 -13.31 21.73
CA GLU A 23 -7.62 -13.38 22.90
C GLU A 23 -8.38 -12.86 24.12
N LYS A 24 -8.37 -13.63 25.21
CA LYS A 24 -8.93 -13.19 26.49
C LYS A 24 -7.91 -12.35 27.25
N ARG A 25 -8.29 -11.12 27.60
CA ARG A 25 -7.50 -10.20 28.43
C ARG A 25 -8.42 -9.67 29.53
N ASN A 26 -8.05 -9.87 30.80
CA ASN A 26 -8.81 -9.40 31.96
C ASN A 26 -10.31 -9.78 31.92
N GLY A 27 -10.61 -11.02 31.50
CA GLY A 27 -11.98 -11.53 31.41
C GLY A 27 -12.80 -11.03 30.21
N LYS A 28 -12.23 -10.18 29.36
CA LYS A 28 -12.86 -9.67 28.12
C LYS A 28 -12.19 -10.27 26.88
N GLU A 29 -12.95 -10.49 25.82
CA GLU A 29 -12.44 -10.99 24.54
C GLU A 29 -12.03 -9.82 23.65
N TYR A 30 -10.83 -9.89 23.08
CA TYR A 30 -10.27 -8.89 22.17
C TYR A 30 -9.90 -9.56 20.84
N ILE A 31 -9.97 -8.79 19.77
CA ILE A 31 -9.47 -9.23 18.46
C ILE A 31 -7.96 -9.03 18.41
N LYS A 32 -7.26 -10.14 18.23
CA LYS A 32 -5.84 -10.14 17.90
C LYS A 32 -5.68 -10.33 16.40
N ILE A 33 -5.07 -9.35 15.74
CA ILE A 33 -4.70 -9.49 14.33
C ILE A 33 -3.40 -10.29 14.23
N ASP A 34 -3.47 -11.48 13.67
CA ASP A 34 -2.32 -12.38 13.53
C ASP A 34 -1.56 -12.11 12.23
N LYS A 35 -2.27 -11.88 11.13
CA LYS A 35 -1.67 -11.65 9.81
C LYS A 35 -2.54 -10.77 8.92
N LEU A 36 -1.90 -9.98 8.07
CA LEU A 36 -2.53 -9.28 6.95
C LEU A 36 -1.86 -9.77 5.66
N ASP A 37 -2.65 -10.34 4.76
CA ASP A 37 -2.23 -10.73 3.42
C ASP A 37 -2.81 -9.72 2.42
N LEU A 38 -1.96 -8.82 1.89
CA LEU A 38 -2.35 -7.76 0.97
C LEU A 38 -1.96 -8.11 -0.47
N VAL A 39 -2.85 -8.03 -1.45
CA VAL A 39 -2.50 -8.10 -2.88
C VAL A 39 -2.71 -6.72 -3.51
N LEU A 40 -1.71 -6.21 -4.21
CA LEU A 40 -1.78 -4.94 -4.94
C LEU A 40 -1.88 -5.20 -6.45
N HIS A 41 -2.90 -4.63 -7.05
CA HIS A 41 -3.15 -4.64 -8.49
C HIS A 41 -2.90 -3.23 -9.02
N ILE A 42 -1.65 -2.99 -9.42
CA ILE A 42 -1.24 -1.73 -10.05
C ILE A 42 -1.33 -1.94 -11.56
N THR A 43 -2.21 -1.20 -12.24
CA THR A 43 -2.41 -1.36 -13.69
C THR A 43 -1.59 -0.37 -14.51
N ASN A 44 -1.27 0.79 -13.93
CA ASN A 44 -0.53 1.84 -14.62
C ASN A 44 0.19 2.74 -13.61
N TYR A 45 1.25 3.41 -14.07
CA TYR A 45 1.90 4.52 -13.36
C TYR A 45 2.42 5.55 -14.36
N ASN A 46 2.76 6.74 -13.89
CA ASN A 46 3.55 7.70 -14.64
C ASN A 46 4.64 8.24 -13.72
N VAL A 47 5.90 8.21 -14.17
CA VAL A 47 7.05 8.65 -13.36
C VAL A 47 7.85 9.68 -14.13
N HIS A 48 8.31 10.71 -13.43
CA HIS A 48 9.32 11.63 -13.93
C HIS A 48 10.36 11.81 -12.84
N LEU A 49 11.61 11.52 -13.18
CA LEU A 49 12.75 11.62 -12.30
C LEU A 49 13.61 12.80 -12.75
N ASP A 50 13.77 13.77 -11.85
CA ASP A 50 14.64 14.93 -12.04
C ASP A 50 16.07 14.65 -11.58
N ASN A 51 17.02 15.45 -12.08
CA ASN A 51 18.43 15.44 -11.67
C ASN A 51 19.13 14.08 -11.84
N LEU A 52 18.69 13.26 -12.78
CA LEU A 52 19.40 12.04 -13.17
C LEU A 52 20.74 12.39 -13.84
N PHE A 53 21.74 11.54 -13.63
CA PHE A 53 23.05 11.62 -14.29
C PHE A 53 23.72 13.00 -14.21
N ASN A 54 23.73 13.62 -13.03
CA ASN A 54 24.29 14.97 -12.80
C ASN A 54 23.69 16.06 -13.71
N GLY A 55 22.42 15.92 -14.12
CA GLY A 55 21.73 16.90 -14.95
C GLY A 55 21.89 16.70 -16.45
N ASP A 56 22.46 15.57 -16.89
CA ASP A 56 22.44 15.21 -18.31
C ASP A 56 21.00 14.95 -18.78
N LYS A 57 20.47 15.90 -19.54
CA LYS A 57 19.09 15.88 -20.04
C LYS A 57 18.85 14.70 -20.98
N THR A 58 19.83 14.32 -21.80
CA THR A 58 19.65 13.25 -22.79
C THR A 58 19.52 11.91 -22.11
N LEU A 59 20.42 11.61 -21.17
CA LEU A 59 20.37 10.38 -20.39
C LEU A 59 19.17 10.36 -19.44
N GLY A 60 18.84 11.49 -18.84
CA GLY A 60 17.66 11.64 -17.99
C GLY A 60 16.35 11.38 -18.74
N ASP A 61 16.19 11.97 -19.93
CA ASP A 61 15.02 11.76 -20.79
C ASP A 61 14.93 10.29 -21.26
N ALA A 62 16.06 9.67 -21.60
CA ALA A 62 16.11 8.25 -22.00
C ALA A 62 15.68 7.31 -20.88
N VAL A 63 16.11 7.54 -19.63
CA VAL A 63 15.69 6.72 -18.49
C VAL A 63 14.22 6.95 -18.15
N ASN A 64 13.75 8.20 -18.17
CA ASN A 64 12.33 8.49 -17.98
C ASN A 64 11.46 7.81 -19.05
N ALA A 65 11.90 7.79 -20.30
CA ALA A 65 11.21 7.07 -21.38
C ALA A 65 11.22 5.56 -21.12
N ALA A 66 12.37 4.96 -20.83
CA ALA A 66 12.50 3.54 -20.55
C ALA A 66 11.60 3.09 -19.39
N LEU A 67 11.53 3.88 -18.30
CA LEU A 67 10.62 3.59 -17.20
C LEU A 67 9.15 3.67 -17.63
N ASN A 68 8.74 4.69 -18.38
CA ASN A 68 7.34 4.83 -18.79
C ASN A 68 6.91 3.92 -19.94
N GLU A 69 7.84 3.36 -20.71
CA GLU A 69 7.55 2.37 -21.75
C GLU A 69 7.43 0.95 -21.18
N ASN A 70 8.24 0.63 -20.16
CA ASN A 70 8.32 -0.73 -19.59
C ASN A 70 7.49 -0.91 -18.31
N LYS A 71 6.34 -0.24 -18.23
CA LYS A 71 5.56 -0.13 -16.99
C LYS A 71 5.22 -1.48 -16.35
N LYS A 72 4.83 -2.47 -17.16
CA LYS A 72 4.42 -3.79 -16.66
C LYS A 72 5.56 -4.50 -15.91
N GLU A 73 6.78 -4.42 -16.43
CA GLU A 73 7.95 -5.08 -15.84
C GLU A 73 8.43 -4.35 -14.58
N ILE A 74 8.44 -3.02 -14.61
CA ILE A 74 8.75 -2.21 -13.44
C ILE A 74 7.71 -2.43 -12.34
N ILE A 75 6.42 -2.46 -12.68
CA ILE A 75 5.36 -2.81 -11.72
C ILE A 75 5.62 -4.19 -11.13
N ALA A 76 5.88 -5.22 -11.94
CA ALA A 76 6.11 -6.57 -11.46
C ALA A 76 7.33 -6.66 -10.51
N THR A 77 8.37 -5.88 -10.77
CA THR A 77 9.59 -5.83 -9.95
C THR A 77 9.39 -5.07 -8.63
N VAL A 78 8.67 -3.95 -8.67
CA VAL A 78 8.52 -3.04 -7.51
C VAL A 78 7.32 -3.41 -6.61
N SER A 79 6.28 -4.02 -7.18
CA SER A 79 5.06 -4.39 -6.45
C SER A 79 5.30 -5.25 -5.20
N PRO A 80 6.21 -6.25 -5.19
CA PRO A 80 6.49 -7.04 -3.98
C PRO A 80 6.99 -6.18 -2.81
N THR A 81 7.88 -5.22 -3.08
CA THR A 81 8.42 -4.31 -2.05
C THR A 81 7.36 -3.36 -1.54
N VAL A 82 6.59 -2.73 -2.45
CA VAL A 82 5.47 -1.85 -2.06
C VAL A 82 4.44 -2.62 -1.25
N ARG A 83 4.10 -3.84 -1.67
CA ARG A 83 3.18 -4.73 -0.95
C ARG A 83 3.66 -5.01 0.47
N SER A 84 4.95 -5.32 0.69
CA SER A 84 5.49 -5.59 2.04
C SER A 84 5.32 -4.38 2.94
N VAL A 85 5.80 -3.21 2.48
CA VAL A 85 5.78 -1.97 3.27
C VAL A 85 4.35 -1.56 3.62
N VAL A 86 3.45 -1.56 2.63
CA VAL A 86 2.04 -1.21 2.86
C VAL A 86 1.36 -2.22 3.79
N SER A 87 1.65 -3.52 3.64
CA SER A 87 1.09 -4.57 4.50
C SER A 87 1.54 -4.41 5.95
N GLU A 88 2.80 -4.08 6.20
CA GLU A 88 3.34 -3.84 7.53
C GLU A 88 2.68 -2.64 8.21
N VAL A 89 2.59 -1.51 7.50
CA VAL A 89 1.94 -0.29 8.01
C VAL A 89 0.47 -0.55 8.33
N LEU A 90 -0.27 -1.19 7.43
CA LEU A 90 -1.69 -1.51 7.66
C LEU A 90 -1.88 -2.49 8.82
N LEU A 91 -1.00 -3.48 8.96
CA LEU A 91 -1.04 -4.43 10.07
C LEU A 91 -0.82 -3.72 11.42
N GLU A 92 0.14 -2.80 11.50
CA GLU A 92 0.37 -2.02 12.71
C GLU A 92 -0.82 -1.14 13.08
N ILE A 93 -1.41 -0.47 12.10
CA ILE A 93 -2.60 0.36 12.30
C ILE A 93 -3.76 -0.51 12.78
N ALA A 94 -4.02 -1.64 12.13
CA ALA A 94 -5.08 -2.57 12.50
C ALA A 94 -4.89 -3.08 13.94
N LYS A 95 -3.67 -3.49 14.31
CA LYS A 95 -3.35 -3.93 15.68
C LYS A 95 -3.58 -2.84 16.72
N LYS A 96 -3.15 -1.60 16.43
CA LYS A 96 -3.38 -0.46 17.32
C LYS A 96 -4.87 -0.24 17.55
N ILE A 97 -5.66 -0.20 16.48
CA ILE A 97 -7.12 -0.03 16.56
C ILE A 97 -7.75 -1.16 17.38
N THR A 98 -7.54 -2.43 17.03
CA THR A 98 -8.23 -3.54 17.71
C THR A 98 -7.76 -3.76 19.15
N SER A 99 -6.61 -3.23 19.55
CA SER A 99 -6.15 -3.31 20.94
C SER A 99 -7.00 -2.49 21.91
N HIS A 100 -7.73 -1.48 21.41
CA HIS A 100 -8.54 -0.57 22.23
C HIS A 100 -9.99 -1.02 22.40
N PHE A 101 -10.46 -1.97 21.60
CA PHE A 101 -11.87 -2.40 21.59
C PHE A 101 -11.99 -3.89 21.86
N THR A 102 -12.98 -4.24 22.68
CA THR A 102 -13.39 -5.63 22.87
C THR A 102 -14.09 -6.16 21.62
N TYR A 103 -14.18 -7.49 21.50
CA TYR A 103 -14.89 -8.14 20.41
C TYR A 103 -16.35 -7.68 20.33
N ASP A 104 -17.04 -7.57 21.46
CA ASP A 104 -18.44 -7.15 21.53
C ASP A 104 -18.64 -5.67 21.13
N GLU A 105 -17.65 -4.80 21.35
CA GLU A 105 -17.70 -3.39 20.92
C GLU A 105 -17.48 -3.26 19.40
N LEU A 106 -16.62 -4.10 18.82
CA LEU A 106 -16.37 -4.11 17.37
C LEU A 106 -17.51 -4.79 16.60
N PHE A 107 -18.13 -5.80 17.21
CA PHE A 107 -19.21 -6.59 16.62
C PHE A 107 -20.38 -6.75 17.60
N PRO A 108 -21.13 -5.65 17.85
CA PRO A 108 -22.26 -5.71 18.75
C PRO A 108 -23.34 -6.67 18.21
N LYS A 109 -23.86 -7.51 19.09
CA LYS A 109 -25.02 -8.36 18.78
C LYS A 109 -26.24 -7.44 18.75
N ASN A 110 -26.88 -7.33 17.58
CA ASN A 110 -28.18 -6.68 17.43
C ASN A 110 -29.23 -7.33 18.34
#